data_AF-A0A9D1NLN3-F1
#
_entry.id   AF-A0A9D1NLN3-F1
#
_cell.length_a   1.000
_cell.length_b   1.000
_cell.length_c   1.000
_cell.angle_alpha   90.00
_cell.angle_beta   90.00
_cell.angle_gamma   90.00
#
_symmetry.space_group_name_H-M   'P 1'
#
loop_
_entity.id
_entity.type
_entity.pdbx_description
1 polymer ?
#
loop_
_entity_poly.entity_id
_entity_poly.type
_entity_poly.pdbx_seq_one_letter_code
_entity_poly.pdbx_strand_id
1 'polypeptide(L)' 'MIETIREMLSGILGREMPPLTPQTPFEDLPGWDSVVHLSILMEAERRFGLSLTAAQMIGMKTVGDLLALLEAKP' A
#
# COMPACT_ATOMS: atom_id res chain seq x y z
N MET A 1 -6.20 -3.72 10.32
CA MET A 1 -5.41 -2.81 9.47
C MET A 1 -4.91 -3.50 8.20
N ILE A 2 -4.20 -4.63 8.30
CA ILE A 2 -3.68 -5.34 7.10
C ILE A 2 -4.79 -5.80 6.14
N GLU A 3 -5.93 -6.26 6.66
CA GLU A 3 -7.12 -6.58 5.85
C GLU A 3 -7.67 -5.36 5.11
N THR A 4 -7.69 -4.18 5.73
CA THR A 4 -8.13 -2.94 5.08
C THR A 4 -7.21 -2.54 3.92
N ILE A 5 -5.89 -2.74 4.08
CA ILE A 5 -4.92 -2.55 3.01
C ILE A 5 -5.17 -3.57 1.89
N ARG A 6 -5.42 -4.83 2.25
CA ARG A 6 -5.73 -5.90 1.28
C ARG A 6 -6.98 -5.58 0.46
N GLU A 7 -8.05 -5.06 1.09
CA GLU A 7 -9.26 -4.61 0.39
C GLU A 7 -8.97 -3.43 -0.55
N MET A 8 -8.17 -2.45 -0.09
CA MET A 8 -7.73 -1.33 -0.93
C MET A 8 -6.96 -1.81 -2.16
N LEU A 9 -5.97 -2.69 -1.96
CA LEU A 9 -5.18 -3.27 -3.05
C LEU A 9 -6.04 -4.07 -4.01
N SER A 10 -7.01 -4.84 -3.49
CA SER A 10 -7.94 -5.60 -4.32
C SER A 10 -8.81 -4.70 -5.20
N GLY A 11 -9.24 -3.55 -4.67
CA GLY A 11 -9.99 -2.54 -5.43
C GLY A 11 -9.16 -1.89 -6.53
N ILE A 12 -7.89 -1.57 -6.26
CA ILE A 12 -6.98 -0.95 -7.25
C ILE A 12 -6.61 -1.93 -8.36
N LEU A 13 -6.28 -3.17 -7.98
CA LEU A 13 -5.83 -4.21 -8.91
C LEU A 13 -7.00 -4.92 -9.61
N GLY A 14 -8.24 -4.61 -9.24
CA GLY A 14 -9.45 -5.21 -9.81
C GLY A 14 -9.55 -6.72 -9.61
N ARG A 15 -8.91 -7.26 -8.56
CA ARG A 15 -8.82 -8.70 -8.31
C ARG A 15 -8.63 -9.00 -6.83
N GLU A 16 -9.00 -10.19 -6.42
CA GLU A 16 -8.78 -10.63 -5.04
C GLU A 16 -7.28 -10.80 -4.75
N MET A 17 -6.83 -10.18 -3.66
CA MET A 17 -5.47 -10.35 -3.16
C MET A 17 -5.37 -11.58 -2.24
N PRO A 18 -4.24 -12.33 -2.28
CA PRO A 18 -3.97 -13.34 -1.26
C PRO A 18 -3.84 -12.70 0.13
N PRO A 19 -3.86 -13.50 1.21
CA PRO A 19 -3.53 -13.01 2.54
C PRO A 19 -2.15 -12.33 2.54
N LEU A 20 -2.10 -11.10 3.03
CA LEU A 20 -0.88 -10.30 3.07
C LEU A 20 -0.18 -10.45 4.42
N THR A 21 1.12 -10.25 4.42
CA THR A 21 1.94 -10.11 5.63
C THR A 21 2.64 -8.76 5.63
N PRO A 22 3.09 -8.23 6.77
CA PRO A 22 3.91 -7.02 6.80
C PRO A 22 5.19 -7.13 5.96
N GLN A 23 5.69 -8.35 5.76
CA GLN A 23 6.89 -8.60 4.95
C GLN A 23 6.60 -8.70 3.46
N THR A 24 5.34 -8.72 3.03
CA THR A 24 4.96 -8.84 1.62
C THR A 24 5.44 -7.60 0.85
N PRO A 25 6.35 -7.75 -0.13
CA PRO A 25 6.76 -6.66 -1.01
C PRO A 25 5.62 -6.24 -1.93
N PHE A 26 5.51 -4.96 -2.25
CA PHE A 26 4.54 -4.48 -3.23
C PHE A 26 4.81 -5.09 -4.62
N GLU A 27 6.09 -5.28 -4.97
CA GLU A 27 6.50 -5.87 -6.25
C GLU A 27 6.06 -7.33 -6.44
N ASP A 28 5.83 -8.06 -5.33
CA ASP A 28 5.30 -9.43 -5.36
C ASP A 28 3.77 -9.47 -5.53
N LEU A 29 3.09 -8.31 -5.50
CA LEU A 29 1.64 -8.28 -5.67
C LEU A 29 1.26 -8.60 -7.12
N PRO A 30 0.25 -9.46 -7.33
CA PRO A 30 -0.14 -9.87 -8.67
C PRO A 30 -0.78 -8.71 -9.43
N GLY A 31 -0.19 -8.34 -10.57
CA GLY A 31 -0.61 -7.17 -11.35
C GLY A 31 0.02 -5.86 -10.89
N TRP A 32 1.06 -5.92 -10.05
CA TRP A 32 1.87 -4.76 -9.72
C TRP A 32 2.76 -4.34 -10.89
N ASP A 33 2.90 -3.02 -11.04
CA ASP A 33 3.88 -2.33 -11.85
C ASP A 33 4.16 -0.94 -11.25
N SER A 34 5.10 -0.19 -11.80
CA SER A 34 5.51 1.13 -11.28
C SER A 34 4.38 2.16 -11.24
N VAL A 35 3.41 2.12 -12.17
CA VAL A 35 2.24 3.01 -12.20
C VAL A 35 1.22 2.60 -11.15
N VAL A 36 1.02 1.29 -10.98
CA VAL A 36 0.19 0.74 -9.90
C VAL A 36 0.76 1.12 -8.54
N HIS A 37 2.09 1.10 -8.37
CA HIS A 37 2.74 1.53 -7.13
C HIS A 37 2.32 2.95 -6.72
N LEU A 38 2.39 3.92 -7.64
CA LEU A 38 1.96 5.29 -7.36
C LEU A 38 0.45 5.36 -7.06
N SER A 39 -0.36 4.58 -7.76
CA SER A 39 -1.81 4.52 -7.53
C SER A 39 -2.15 4.00 -6.12
N ILE A 40 -1.42 3.00 -5.64
CA ILE A 40 -1.53 2.48 -4.27
C ILE A 40 -1.23 3.56 -3.24
N LEU A 41 -0.15 4.31 -3.44
CA LEU A 41 0.27 5.37 -2.52
C LEU A 41 -0.73 6.53 -2.49
N MET A 42 -1.21 6.97 -3.65
CA MET A 42 -2.21 8.03 -3.76
C MET A 42 -3.55 7.62 -3.13
N GLU A 43 -3.99 6.38 -3.35
CA GLU A 43 -5.21 5.88 -2.71
C GLU A 43 -5.02 5.71 -1.20
N ALA A 44 -3.83 5.31 -0.73
CA ALA A 44 -3.52 5.28 0.69
C ALA A 44 -3.55 6.69 1.31
N GLU A 45 -2.97 7.70 0.66
CA GLU A 45 -3.06 9.10 1.07
C GLU A 45 -4.52 9.55 1.20
N ARG A 46 -5.33 9.31 0.16
CA ARG A 46 -6.74 9.69 0.13
C ARG A 46 -7.56 8.96 1.19
N ARG A 47 -7.40 7.64 1.30
CA ARG A 47 -8.22 6.76 2.15
C ARG A 47 -7.92 6.93 3.63
N PHE A 48 -6.66 7.16 3.98
CA PHE A 48 -6.22 7.27 5.37
C PHE A 48 -5.90 8.70 5.80
N GLY A 49 -6.02 9.67 4.87
CA GLY A 49 -5.67 11.06 5.11
C GLY A 49 -4.20 11.21 5.50
N LEU A 50 -3.31 10.56 4.75
CA LEU A 50 -1.86 10.69 4.89
C LEU A 50 -1.36 11.79 3.95
N SER A 51 -0.18 12.32 4.25
CA SER A 51 0.59 13.15 3.32
C SER A 51 1.98 12.54 3.20
N LEU A 52 2.21 11.84 2.10
CA LEU A 52 3.45 11.14 1.82
C LEU A 52 4.41 12.07 1.08
N THR A 53 5.64 12.14 1.56
CA THR A 53 6.72 12.81 0.83
C THR A 53 7.19 11.95 -0.34
N ALA A 54 7.79 12.57 -1.37
CA ALA A 54 8.39 11.83 -2.49
C ALA A 54 9.41 10.79 -2.01
N ALA A 55 10.19 11.10 -0.96
CA ALA A 55 11.13 10.16 -0.37
C ALA A 55 10.43 8.94 0.26
N GLN A 56 9.30 9.14 0.97
CA GLN A 56 8.50 8.04 1.49
C GLN A 56 7.91 7.21 0.36
N MET A 57 7.33 7.85 -0.66
CA MET A 57 6.75 7.13 -1.81
C MET A 57 7.76 6.22 -2.52
N ILE A 58 9.00 6.70 -2.72
CA ILE A 58 10.08 5.95 -3.35
C ILE A 58 10.65 4.87 -2.41
N GLY A 59 10.74 5.17 -1.11
CA GLY A 59 11.30 4.28 -0.10
C GLY A 59 10.37 3.14 0.32
N MET A 60 9.10 3.20 -0.06
CA MET A 60 8.05 2.29 0.36
C MET A 60 8.08 1.00 -0.45
N LYS A 61 8.40 -0.12 0.20
CA LYS A 61 8.66 -1.40 -0.49
C LYS A 61 7.73 -2.50 -0.06
N THR A 62 7.24 -2.47 1.17
CA THR A 62 6.45 -3.55 1.76
C THR A 62 5.13 -3.05 2.32
N VAL A 63 4.17 -3.97 2.47
CA VAL A 63 2.92 -3.71 3.18
C VAL A 63 3.18 -3.23 4.62
N GLY A 64 4.26 -3.70 5.24
CA GLY A 64 4.71 -3.26 6.56
C GLY A 64 5.10 -1.79 6.63
N ASP A 65 5.74 -1.25 5.59
CA ASP A 65 6.05 0.18 5.51
C ASP A 65 4.76 1.02 5.51
N LEU A 66 3.70 0.56 4.83
CA LEU A 66 2.40 1.23 4.84
C LEU A 66 1.75 1.16 6.22
N LEU A 67 1.78 -0.01 6.84
CA LEU A 67 1.24 -0.22 8.18
C LEU A 67 1.91 0.72 9.20
N ALA A 68 3.24 0.79 9.18
CA ALA A 68 4.01 1.64 10.08
C ALA A 68 3.63 3.13 9.92
N LEU A 69 3.42 3.59 8.69
CA LEU A 69 2.98 4.97 8.43
C LEU A 69 1.57 5.25 8.96
N LEU A 70 0.68 4.26 8.89
CA LEU A 70 -0.68 4.37 9.42
C LEU A 70 -0.70 4.35 10.95
N GLU A 71 0.15 3.54 11.57
CA GLU A 71 0.26 3.43 13.04
C GLU A 71 1.02 4.61 13.67
N ALA A 72 1.89 5.29 12.90
CA ALA A 72 2.59 6.48 13.35
C ALA A 72 1.71 7.74 13.37
N LYS A 73 0.46 7.66 12.89
CA LYS A 73 -0.51 8.74 12.98
C LYS A 73 -1.09 8.79 14.41
N PRO A 74 -0.97 9.92 15.13
CA PRO A 74 -1.55 10.07 16.48
C PRO A 74 -3.08 10.11 16.47
#